data_AF-A0AAX3MC86-F1
#
_entry.id   AF-A0AAX3MC86-F1
#
_cell.length_a   1.000
_cell.length_b   1.000
_cell.length_c   1.000
_cell.angle_alpha   90.00
_cell.angle_beta   90.00
_cell.angle_gamma   90.00
#
_symmetry.space_group_name_H-M   'P 1'
#
loop_
_entity.id
_entity.type
_entity.pdbx_description
1 polymer ?
#
loop_
_entity_poly.entity_id
_entity_poly.type
_entity_poly.pdbx_seq_one_letter_code
_entity_poly.pdbx_strand_id
1 'polypeptide(L)'
;MAIVSILMSAGTIIVYFFLSLFIPFLTYLIPYYKITRVNLYKKKYSLAINILVALILFHISPSFLIYYLIFPYTMEFTFYLFNKLSRRIQVYNRIVIMSIIPTTLILIYIYINRVEIIRIINLLPQLEEFKKLGIEYIRKFQETMMDISQNIVFQVFKFVFLATIFLFLTLIPATYKMWKLSCYWIIPYVVILWSQRFLSISHNIFWENNILEVIKYIFVWYGIKNLYVLIEKIGVKSNILKHGISMLLGLSYPMAVFVIGALASFEFIEVKEIRI
;
A
#
# COMPACT_ATOMS: atom_id res chain seq x y z
N MET A 1 -1.25 35.72 -11.25
CA MET A 1 -1.55 34.33 -11.73
C MET A 1 -0.68 33.27 -11.04
N ALA A 2 0.66 33.35 -11.06
CA ALA A 2 1.52 32.28 -10.51
C ALA A 2 1.33 31.98 -9.01
N ILE A 3 1.10 33.00 -8.17
CA ILE A 3 0.89 32.84 -6.72
C ILE A 3 -0.45 32.13 -6.44
N VAL A 4 -1.51 32.51 -7.14
CA VAL A 4 -2.85 31.90 -7.01
C VAL A 4 -2.80 30.40 -7.33
N SER A 5 -2.07 30.01 -8.36
CA SER A 5 -1.91 28.59 -8.69
C SER A 5 -1.04 27.82 -7.68
N ILE A 6 -0.13 28.47 -6.94
CA ILE A 6 0.65 27.82 -5.85
C ILE A 6 -0.30 27.53 -4.71
N LEU A 7 -1.09 28.53 -4.30
CA LEU A 7 -2.05 28.42 -3.21
C LEU A 7 -3.13 27.36 -3.50
N MET A 8 -3.68 27.35 -4.72
CA MET A 8 -4.66 26.34 -5.13
C MET A 8 -4.08 24.92 -5.12
N SER A 9 -2.84 24.76 -5.61
CA SER A 9 -2.16 23.46 -5.59
C SER A 9 -1.87 22.98 -4.17
N ALA A 10 -1.37 23.86 -3.30
CA ALA A 10 -1.13 23.56 -1.90
C ALA A 10 -2.44 23.22 -1.17
N GLY A 11 -3.50 23.99 -1.39
CA GLY A 11 -4.82 23.71 -0.83
C GLY A 11 -5.37 22.35 -1.26
N THR A 12 -5.23 21.99 -2.53
CA THR A 12 -5.64 20.68 -3.05
C THR A 12 -4.87 19.53 -2.37
N ILE A 13 -3.56 19.69 -2.20
CA ILE A 13 -2.71 18.69 -1.52
C ILE A 13 -3.12 18.56 -0.04
N ILE A 14 -3.43 19.68 0.63
CA ILE A 14 -3.88 19.68 2.03
C ILE A 14 -5.24 18.97 2.16
N VAL A 15 -6.19 19.24 1.26
CA VAL A 15 -7.48 18.55 1.24
C VAL A 15 -7.29 17.05 1.05
N TYR A 16 -6.46 16.63 0.10
CA TYR A 16 -6.16 15.21 -0.09
C TYR A 16 -5.44 14.59 1.11
N PHE A 17 -4.58 15.33 1.79
CA PHE A 17 -3.94 14.89 3.03
C PHE A 17 -4.98 14.63 4.13
N PHE A 18 -5.85 15.58 4.43
CA PHE A 18 -6.89 15.37 5.45
C PHE A 18 -7.85 14.25 5.07
N LEU A 19 -8.25 14.16 3.82
CA LEU A 19 -9.08 13.07 3.31
C LEU A 19 -8.39 11.70 3.47
N SER A 20 -7.07 11.64 3.30
CA SER A 20 -6.29 10.42 3.53
C SER A 20 -6.17 10.01 5.00
N LEU A 21 -6.34 10.94 5.96
CA LEU A 21 -6.38 10.60 7.38
C LEU A 21 -7.63 9.79 7.73
N PHE A 22 -8.75 10.04 7.04
CA PHE A 22 -9.99 9.25 7.19
C PHE A 22 -9.95 7.95 6.41
N ILE A 23 -9.41 7.99 5.19
CA ILE A 23 -9.36 6.84 4.29
C ILE A 23 -7.90 6.66 3.81
N PRO A 24 -7.09 5.86 4.54
CA PRO A 24 -5.64 5.78 4.33
C PRO A 24 -5.20 5.46 2.90
N PHE A 25 -5.95 4.64 2.17
CA PHE A 25 -5.56 4.28 0.81
C PHE A 25 -5.69 5.46 -0.17
N LEU A 26 -6.51 6.48 0.11
CA LEU A 26 -6.66 7.68 -0.73
C LEU A 26 -5.43 8.60 -0.69
N THR A 27 -4.42 8.27 0.14
CA THR A 27 -3.11 8.94 0.13
C THR A 27 -2.52 9.05 -1.28
N TYR A 28 -2.79 8.08 -2.18
CA TYR A 28 -2.28 8.08 -3.55
C TYR A 28 -2.65 9.33 -4.36
N LEU A 29 -3.74 10.03 -4.00
CA LEU A 29 -4.19 11.24 -4.68
C LEU A 29 -3.14 12.36 -4.59
N ILE A 30 -2.38 12.42 -3.50
CA ILE A 30 -1.33 13.42 -3.30
C ILE A 30 -0.19 13.24 -4.31
N PRO A 31 0.54 12.10 -4.34
CA PRO A 31 1.58 11.88 -5.34
C PRO A 31 1.01 11.91 -6.75
N TYR A 32 -0.20 11.38 -7.00
CA TYR A 32 -0.85 11.47 -8.32
C TYR A 32 -1.00 12.92 -8.80
N TYR A 33 -1.56 13.80 -7.95
CA TYR A 33 -1.74 15.21 -8.28
C TYR A 33 -0.40 15.91 -8.51
N LYS A 34 0.59 15.65 -7.67
CA LYS A 34 1.93 16.24 -7.79
C LYS A 34 2.64 15.79 -9.07
N ILE A 35 2.59 14.51 -9.40
CA ILE A 35 3.20 13.93 -10.60
C ILE A 35 2.55 14.49 -11.87
N THR A 36 1.22 14.61 -11.90
CA THR A 36 0.48 15.00 -13.12
C THR A 36 0.33 16.50 -13.31
N ARG A 37 0.06 17.27 -12.25
CA ARG A 37 -0.28 18.70 -12.33
C ARG A 37 0.86 19.62 -11.91
N VAL A 38 1.61 19.25 -10.88
CA VAL A 38 2.68 20.10 -10.32
C VAL A 38 3.99 19.95 -11.09
N ASN A 39 4.27 18.75 -11.61
CA ASN A 39 5.51 18.45 -12.35
C ASN A 39 5.62 19.13 -13.73
N LEU A 40 4.52 19.67 -14.28
CA LEU A 40 4.48 20.30 -15.60
C LEU A 40 4.95 21.77 -15.63
N TYR A 41 5.18 22.44 -14.48
CA TYR A 41 5.37 23.91 -14.43
C TYR A 41 6.72 24.42 -13.88
N LYS A 42 7.82 23.65 -14.04
CA LYS A 42 9.23 23.95 -13.67
C LYS A 42 9.62 23.57 -12.22
N LYS A 43 10.83 22.99 -12.07
CA LYS A 43 11.41 22.53 -10.78
C LYS A 43 11.31 23.54 -9.62
N LYS A 44 11.45 24.84 -9.89
CA LYS A 44 11.34 25.91 -8.87
C LYS A 44 9.93 26.00 -8.27
N TYR A 45 8.90 25.73 -9.07
CA TYR A 45 7.50 25.85 -8.67
C TYR A 45 7.04 24.67 -7.79
N SER A 46 7.48 23.46 -8.14
CA SER A 46 7.26 22.25 -7.33
C SER A 46 7.89 22.37 -5.95
N LEU A 47 9.10 22.93 -5.86
CA LEU A 47 9.77 23.18 -4.58
C LEU A 47 8.98 24.15 -3.70
N ALA A 48 8.48 25.25 -4.27
CA ALA A 48 7.69 26.24 -3.53
C ALA A 48 6.39 25.65 -2.96
N ILE A 49 5.68 24.81 -3.73
CA ILE A 49 4.48 24.11 -3.26
C ILE A 49 4.82 23.15 -2.12
N ASN A 50 5.90 22.37 -2.24
CA ASN A 50 6.31 21.43 -1.19
C ASN A 50 6.67 22.14 0.11
N ILE A 51 7.41 23.25 0.04
CA ILE A 51 7.75 24.06 1.20
C ILE A 51 6.49 24.64 1.84
N LEU A 52 5.58 25.19 1.04
CA LEU A 52 4.33 25.78 1.54
C LEU A 52 3.45 24.73 2.23
N VAL A 53 3.25 23.57 1.61
CA VAL A 53 2.50 22.45 2.21
C VAL A 53 3.17 22.00 3.51
N ALA A 54 4.51 21.87 3.53
CA ALA A 54 5.23 21.47 4.73
C ALA A 54 5.05 22.48 5.88
N LEU A 55 5.13 23.79 5.59
CA LEU A 55 4.91 24.85 6.58
C LEU A 55 3.48 24.84 7.13
N ILE A 56 2.47 24.68 6.27
CA ILE A 56 1.07 24.64 6.70
C ILE A 56 0.83 23.41 7.58
N LEU A 57 1.30 22.23 7.17
CA LEU A 57 1.15 21.01 7.95
C LEU A 57 1.86 21.13 9.30
N PHE A 58 3.08 21.66 9.33
CA PHE A 58 3.84 21.89 10.56
C PHE A 58 3.11 22.83 11.52
N HIS A 59 2.52 23.91 11.01
CA HIS A 59 1.77 24.88 11.81
C HIS A 59 0.49 24.27 12.39
N ILE A 60 -0.19 23.37 11.67
CA ILE A 60 -1.37 22.67 12.17
C ILE A 60 -0.97 21.63 13.23
N SER A 61 -0.05 20.72 12.87
CA SER A 61 0.62 19.86 13.85
C SER A 61 1.95 19.31 13.29
N PRO A 62 3.03 19.29 14.10
CA PRO A 62 4.31 18.70 13.66
C PRO A 62 4.18 17.24 13.22
N SER A 63 3.29 16.47 13.84
CA SER A 63 3.04 15.06 13.49
C SER A 63 2.46 14.89 12.07
N PHE A 64 1.64 15.83 11.60
CA PHE A 64 1.10 15.78 10.23
C PHE A 64 2.18 15.96 9.17
N LEU A 65 3.17 16.82 9.43
CA LEU A 65 4.33 16.93 8.56
C LEU A 65 5.07 15.58 8.48
N ILE A 66 5.27 14.90 9.61
CA ILE A 66 5.94 13.60 9.64
C ILE A 66 5.15 12.56 8.83
N TYR A 67 3.83 12.47 9.00
CA TYR A 67 2.99 11.55 8.22
C TYR A 67 3.07 11.83 6.72
N TYR A 68 3.05 13.11 6.34
CA TYR A 68 3.20 13.53 4.95
C TYR A 68 4.58 13.13 4.37
N LEU A 69 5.65 13.32 5.12
CA LEU A 69 7.00 12.97 4.68
C LEU A 69 7.18 11.45 4.56
N ILE A 70 6.70 10.69 5.54
CA ILE A 70 6.87 9.23 5.57
C ILE A 70 6.12 8.57 4.42
N PHE A 71 4.86 8.95 4.17
CA PHE A 71 4.01 8.18 3.26
C PHE A 71 3.86 8.80 1.86
N PRO A 72 3.09 9.88 1.64
CA PRO A 72 2.87 10.41 0.29
C PRO A 72 4.16 10.93 -0.36
N TYR A 73 5.05 11.57 0.40
CA TYR A 73 6.31 12.09 -0.14
C TYR A 73 7.28 10.96 -0.52
N THR A 74 7.45 9.94 0.33
CA THR A 74 8.27 8.76 -0.02
C THR A 74 7.70 8.02 -1.23
N MET A 75 6.38 7.90 -1.35
CA MET A 75 5.74 7.27 -2.51
C MET A 75 6.05 8.04 -3.81
N GLU A 76 5.96 9.37 -3.79
CA GLU A 76 6.36 10.23 -4.93
C GLU A 76 7.85 10.10 -5.25
N PHE A 77 8.71 10.20 -4.24
CA PHE A 77 10.16 10.13 -4.39
C PHE A 77 10.59 8.80 -5.01
N THR A 78 10.09 7.68 -4.48
CA THR A 78 10.38 6.35 -4.99
C THR A 78 9.83 6.15 -6.40
N PHE A 79 8.66 6.71 -6.73
CA PHE A 79 8.13 6.69 -8.10
C PHE A 79 9.11 7.33 -9.09
N TYR A 80 9.61 8.54 -8.79
CA TYR A 80 10.59 9.22 -9.64
C TYR A 80 11.91 8.46 -9.71
N LEU A 81 12.36 7.88 -8.59
CA LEU A 81 13.58 7.08 -8.53
C LEU A 81 13.49 5.85 -9.46
N PHE A 82 12.40 5.09 -9.39
CA PHE A 82 12.19 3.92 -10.25
C PHE A 82 12.02 4.29 -11.72
N ASN A 83 11.38 5.43 -12.01
CA ASN A 83 11.24 5.88 -13.39
C ASN A 83 12.60 6.28 -14.01
N LYS A 84 13.53 6.83 -13.19
CA LYS A 84 14.88 7.20 -13.63
C LYS A 84 15.84 6.02 -13.71
N LEU A 85 15.94 5.21 -12.65
CA LEU A 85 16.99 4.19 -12.50
C LEU A 85 16.60 2.82 -13.07
N SER A 86 15.30 2.54 -13.18
CA SER A 86 14.84 1.17 -13.13
C SER A 86 13.87 0.82 -14.27
N ARG A 87 14.18 1.24 -15.50
CA ARG A 87 13.42 0.81 -16.70
C ARG A 87 13.33 -0.72 -16.83
N ARG A 88 14.28 -1.47 -16.25
CA ARG A 88 14.36 -2.94 -16.32
C ARG A 88 13.49 -3.69 -15.31
N ILE A 89 13.07 -3.07 -14.20
CA ILE A 89 12.20 -3.75 -13.21
C ILE A 89 10.75 -3.67 -13.69
N GLN A 90 10.03 -4.78 -13.63
CA GLN A 90 8.60 -4.85 -13.99
C GLN A 90 7.74 -3.98 -13.06
N VAL A 91 6.64 -3.45 -13.59
CA VAL A 91 5.78 -2.48 -12.88
C VAL A 91 5.27 -3.05 -11.55
N TYR A 92 4.81 -4.30 -11.52
CA TYR A 92 4.26 -4.89 -10.30
C TYR A 92 5.32 -5.06 -9.21
N ASN A 93 6.55 -5.46 -9.59
CA ASN A 93 7.67 -5.53 -8.64
C ASN A 93 7.99 -4.16 -8.03
N ARG A 94 7.90 -3.08 -8.83
CA ARG A 94 8.06 -1.71 -8.32
C ARG A 94 6.97 -1.36 -7.31
N ILE A 95 5.71 -1.72 -7.58
CA ILE A 95 4.60 -1.52 -6.64
C ILE A 95 4.92 -2.17 -5.29
N VAL A 96 5.33 -3.45 -5.28
CA VAL A 96 5.69 -4.16 -4.04
C VAL A 96 6.80 -3.43 -3.29
N ILE A 97 7.91 -3.09 -3.96
CA ILE A 97 9.05 -2.42 -3.31
C ILE A 97 8.67 -1.02 -2.79
N MET A 98 7.95 -0.25 -3.62
CA MET A 98 7.44 1.08 -3.26
C MET A 98 6.44 1.03 -2.10
N SER A 99 5.85 -0.12 -1.79
CA SER A 99 5.03 -0.30 -0.60
C SER A 99 5.85 -0.71 0.62
N ILE A 100 6.84 -1.59 0.47
CA ILE A 100 7.70 -2.02 1.59
C ILE A 100 8.45 -0.83 2.21
N ILE A 101 8.93 0.12 1.39
CA ILE A 101 9.71 1.27 1.88
C ILE A 101 8.89 2.16 2.86
N PRO A 102 7.74 2.74 2.47
CA PRO A 102 6.91 3.51 3.41
C PRO A 102 6.39 2.68 4.57
N THR A 103 6.04 1.40 4.37
CA THR A 103 5.63 0.51 5.46
C THR A 103 6.70 0.42 6.54
N THR A 104 7.97 0.22 6.13
CA THR A 104 9.09 0.13 7.05
C THR A 104 9.27 1.45 7.83
N LEU A 105 9.18 2.60 7.15
CA LEU A 105 9.28 3.91 7.79
C LEU A 105 8.13 4.17 8.78
N ILE A 106 6.90 3.78 8.44
CA ILE A 106 5.74 3.89 9.34
C ILE A 106 5.95 3.01 10.58
N LEU A 107 6.44 1.78 10.41
CA LEU A 107 6.71 0.88 11.53
C LEU A 107 7.81 1.40 12.46
N ILE A 108 8.88 1.99 11.90
CA ILE A 108 9.92 2.68 12.68
C ILE A 108 9.29 3.82 13.48
N TYR A 109 8.44 4.63 12.85
CA TYR A 109 7.76 5.73 13.53
C TYR A 109 6.83 5.24 14.66
N ILE A 110 6.04 4.18 14.43
CA ILE A 110 5.19 3.57 15.46
C ILE A 110 6.06 3.04 16.61
N TYR A 111 7.17 2.39 16.31
CA TYR A 111 8.08 1.85 17.31
C TYR A 111 8.69 2.94 18.20
N ILE A 112 9.10 4.07 17.61
CA ILE A 112 9.63 5.23 18.35
C ILE A 112 8.56 5.79 19.29
N ASN A 113 7.31 5.91 18.83
CA ASN A 113 6.20 6.52 19.58
C ASN A 113 5.36 5.52 20.41
N ARG A 114 5.80 4.27 20.54
CA ARG A 114 5.01 3.17 21.11
C ARG A 114 4.44 3.46 22.50
N VAL A 115 5.20 4.14 23.36
CA VAL A 115 4.80 4.42 24.75
C VAL A 115 3.57 5.33 24.78
N GLU A 116 3.60 6.39 23.98
CA GLU A 116 2.48 7.33 23.87
C GLU A 116 1.26 6.67 23.23
N ILE A 117 1.46 5.86 22.19
CA ILE A 117 0.39 5.11 21.54
C ILE A 117 -0.30 4.17 22.53
N ILE A 118 0.47 3.39 23.31
CA ILE A 118 -0.08 2.49 24.34
C ILE A 118 -0.85 3.28 25.40
N ARG A 119 -0.33 4.44 25.83
CA ARG A 119 -1.04 5.31 26.78
C ARG A 119 -2.40 5.75 26.23
N ILE A 120 -2.45 6.21 24.98
CA ILE A 120 -3.70 6.63 24.33
C ILE A 120 -4.69 5.47 24.21
N ILE A 121 -4.23 4.29 23.77
CA ILE A 121 -5.04 3.08 23.65
C ILE A 121 -5.66 2.68 24.99
N ASN A 122 -4.90 2.79 26.08
CA ASN A 122 -5.40 2.44 27.42
C ASN A 122 -6.41 3.45 27.97
N LEU A 123 -6.35 4.71 27.55
CA LEU A 123 -7.29 5.77 27.96
C LEU A 123 -8.62 5.70 27.20
N LEU A 124 -8.61 5.26 25.95
CA LEU A 124 -9.80 5.18 25.08
C LEU A 124 -10.98 4.43 25.72
N PRO A 125 -10.81 3.21 26.27
CA PRO A 125 -11.89 2.48 26.95
C PRO A 125 -12.43 3.15 28.21
N GLN A 126 -11.67 4.09 28.80
CA GLN A 126 -12.03 4.75 30.04
C GLN A 126 -12.91 5.98 29.82
N LEU A 127 -12.96 6.49 28.59
CA LEU A 127 -13.77 7.64 28.19
C LEU A 127 -15.26 7.33 28.41
N GLU A 128 -15.97 8.29 29.00
CA GLU A 128 -17.38 8.12 29.39
C GLU A 128 -18.29 7.88 28.19
N GLU A 129 -18.01 8.53 27.06
CA GLU A 129 -18.67 8.29 25.77
C GLU A 129 -18.49 6.84 25.29
N PHE A 130 -17.32 6.27 25.52
CA PHE A 130 -17.02 4.89 25.14
C PHE A 130 -17.71 3.88 26.05
N LYS A 131 -17.83 4.19 27.35
CA LYS A 131 -18.59 3.38 28.30
C LYS A 131 -20.09 3.36 28.00
N LYS A 132 -20.64 4.47 27.49
CA LYS A 132 -22.06 4.57 27.06
C LYS A 132 -22.40 3.63 25.89
N LEU A 133 -21.42 3.20 25.09
CA LEU A 133 -21.62 2.23 24.01
C LEU A 133 -21.88 0.81 24.52
N GLY A 134 -21.63 0.53 25.81
CA GLY A 134 -21.89 -0.76 26.43
C GLY A 134 -20.70 -1.74 26.38
N ILE A 135 -20.73 -2.72 27.28
CA ILE A 135 -19.62 -3.65 27.56
C ILE A 135 -19.25 -4.47 26.31
N GLU A 136 -20.23 -4.84 25.48
CA GLU A 136 -20.01 -5.63 24.27
C GLU A 136 -19.15 -4.89 23.23
N TYR A 137 -19.38 -3.58 23.05
CA TYR A 137 -18.59 -2.75 22.14
C TYR A 137 -17.16 -2.56 22.65
N ILE A 138 -16.98 -2.43 23.96
CA ILE A 138 -15.65 -2.35 24.58
C ILE A 138 -14.86 -3.64 24.32
N ARG A 139 -15.49 -4.80 24.51
CA ARG A 139 -14.87 -6.10 24.23
C ARG A 139 -14.50 -6.22 22.75
N LYS A 140 -15.41 -5.90 21.84
CA LYS A 140 -15.15 -5.95 20.39
C LYS A 140 -14.01 -5.02 19.97
N PHE A 141 -13.93 -3.84 20.58
CA PHE A 141 -12.82 -2.93 20.37
C PHE A 141 -11.50 -3.52 20.88
N GLN A 142 -11.47 -4.11 22.08
CA GLN A 142 -10.29 -4.77 22.61
C GLN A 142 -9.82 -5.92 21.71
N GLU A 143 -10.74 -6.76 21.24
CA GLU A 143 -10.45 -7.83 20.26
C GLU A 143 -9.86 -7.27 18.97
N THR A 144 -10.42 -6.15 18.46
CA THR A 144 -9.90 -5.47 17.26
C THR A 144 -8.49 -4.91 17.50
N MET A 145 -8.24 -4.31 18.66
CA MET A 145 -6.92 -3.79 19.01
C MET A 145 -5.87 -4.90 19.18
N MET A 146 -6.28 -6.05 19.70
CA MET A 146 -5.42 -7.24 19.79
C MET A 146 -5.07 -7.77 18.39
N ASP A 147 -6.04 -7.88 17.48
CA ASP A 147 -5.78 -8.29 16.09
C ASP A 147 -4.84 -7.30 15.38
N ILE A 148 -5.11 -6.00 15.51
CA ILE A 148 -4.24 -4.95 14.95
C ILE A 148 -2.82 -5.07 15.51
N SER A 149 -2.68 -5.30 16.82
CA SER A 149 -1.37 -5.45 17.47
C SER A 149 -0.61 -6.65 16.92
N GLN A 150 -1.28 -7.80 16.78
CA GLN A 150 -0.67 -9.04 16.28
C GLN A 150 -0.30 -8.95 14.80
N ASN A 151 -1.06 -8.18 14.02
CA ASN A 151 -0.91 -8.09 12.56
C ASN A 151 -0.47 -6.69 12.07
N ILE A 152 0.16 -5.87 12.93
CA ILE A 152 0.39 -4.45 12.64
C ILE A 152 1.21 -4.23 11.35
N VAL A 153 2.21 -5.07 11.09
CA VAL A 153 3.05 -4.98 9.88
C VAL A 153 2.19 -5.21 8.64
N PHE A 154 1.38 -6.27 8.65
CA PHE A 154 0.44 -6.56 7.58
C PHE A 154 -0.60 -5.45 7.41
N GLN A 155 -1.20 -4.95 8.50
CA GLN A 155 -2.22 -3.90 8.44
C GLN A 155 -1.67 -2.61 7.83
N VAL A 156 -0.47 -2.17 8.24
CA VAL A 156 0.20 -1.00 7.64
C VAL A 156 0.51 -1.27 6.17
N PHE A 157 1.10 -2.44 5.85
CA PHE A 157 1.40 -2.81 4.47
C PHE A 157 0.17 -2.79 3.58
N LYS A 158 -0.96 -3.33 4.05
CA LYS A 158 -2.23 -3.42 3.31
C LYS A 158 -2.67 -2.08 2.74
N PHE A 159 -2.68 -1.03 3.56
CA PHE A 159 -3.11 0.31 3.13
C PHE A 159 -2.08 0.99 2.23
N VAL A 160 -0.79 0.85 2.54
CA VAL A 160 0.30 1.40 1.73
C VAL A 160 0.32 0.75 0.34
N PHE A 161 0.16 -0.57 0.28
CA PHE A 161 0.11 -1.34 -0.95
C PHE A 161 -1.10 -0.98 -1.80
N LEU A 162 -2.28 -0.86 -1.19
CA LEU A 162 -3.48 -0.44 -1.89
C LEU A 162 -3.30 0.96 -2.50
N ALA A 163 -2.82 1.93 -1.72
CA ALA A 163 -2.52 3.27 -2.23
C ALA A 163 -1.52 3.23 -3.40
N THR A 164 -0.47 2.43 -3.30
CA THR A 164 0.52 2.28 -4.38
C THR A 164 -0.08 1.65 -5.63
N ILE A 165 -0.92 0.62 -5.52
CA ILE A 165 -1.65 0.05 -6.66
C ILE A 165 -2.51 1.12 -7.34
N PHE A 166 -3.29 1.88 -6.57
CA PHE A 166 -4.16 2.92 -7.13
C PHE A 166 -3.37 4.06 -7.78
N LEU A 167 -2.20 4.43 -7.24
CA LEU A 167 -1.30 5.37 -7.89
C LEU A 167 -0.92 4.90 -9.30
N PHE A 168 -0.50 3.64 -9.44
CA PHE A 168 -0.13 3.10 -10.74
C PHE A 168 -1.33 2.92 -11.67
N LEU A 169 -2.48 2.50 -11.13
CA LEU A 169 -3.72 2.35 -11.91
C LEU A 169 -4.19 3.69 -12.47
N THR A 170 -3.99 4.79 -11.75
CA THR A 170 -4.36 6.12 -12.20
C THR A 170 -3.33 6.74 -13.14
N LEU A 171 -2.04 6.49 -12.94
CA LEU A 171 -0.98 7.05 -13.78
C LEU A 171 -0.79 6.32 -15.12
N ILE A 172 -0.82 4.99 -15.13
CA ILE A 172 -0.57 4.16 -16.32
C ILE A 172 -1.60 3.03 -16.52
N PRO A 173 -2.91 3.34 -16.51
CA PRO A 173 -3.99 2.34 -16.60
C PRO A 173 -3.88 1.45 -17.84
N ALA A 174 -3.46 2.01 -18.98
CA ALA A 174 -3.38 1.30 -20.26
C ALA A 174 -2.43 0.09 -20.21
N THR A 175 -1.46 0.09 -19.29
CA THR A 175 -0.45 -0.96 -19.16
C THR A 175 -0.82 -2.06 -18.16
N TYR A 176 -1.95 -1.94 -17.46
CA TYR A 176 -2.33 -2.83 -16.35
C TYR A 176 -2.25 -4.33 -16.70
N LYS A 177 -2.67 -4.69 -17.91
CA LYS A 177 -2.63 -6.09 -18.42
C LYS A 177 -1.21 -6.65 -18.47
N MET A 178 -0.23 -5.79 -18.73
CA MET A 178 1.18 -6.15 -18.92
C MET A 178 1.95 -6.20 -17.60
N TRP A 179 1.35 -5.83 -16.47
CA TRP A 179 2.04 -5.85 -15.19
C TRP A 179 2.32 -7.29 -14.76
N LYS A 180 3.60 -7.62 -14.62
CA LYS A 180 4.08 -8.95 -14.18
C LYS A 180 4.75 -8.82 -12.81
N LEU A 181 4.51 -9.82 -11.98
CA LEU A 181 5.13 -10.02 -10.66
C LEU A 181 6.14 -11.16 -10.79
N SER A 182 7.36 -10.99 -10.27
CA SER A 182 8.34 -12.09 -10.29
C SER A 182 7.99 -13.14 -9.25
N CYS A 183 8.19 -14.41 -9.60
CA CYS A 183 8.05 -15.54 -8.67
C CYS A 183 8.94 -15.43 -7.42
N TYR A 184 10.03 -14.64 -7.44
CA TYR A 184 10.90 -14.44 -6.27
C TYR A 184 10.17 -14.00 -4.99
N TRP A 185 9.03 -13.30 -5.12
CA TRP A 185 8.25 -12.87 -3.96
C TRP A 185 7.54 -14.02 -3.22
N ILE A 186 7.38 -15.19 -3.85
CA ILE A 186 6.81 -16.38 -3.18
C ILE A 186 7.86 -17.13 -2.37
N ILE A 187 9.16 -16.92 -2.63
CA ILE A 187 10.24 -17.69 -2.00
C ILE A 187 10.19 -17.57 -0.47
N PRO A 188 10.09 -16.37 0.14
CA PRO A 188 10.05 -16.27 1.59
C PRO A 188 8.82 -16.99 2.19
N TYR A 189 7.69 -17.01 1.47
CA TYR A 189 6.49 -17.72 1.90
C TYR A 189 6.72 -19.24 1.96
N VAL A 190 7.32 -19.81 0.91
CA VAL A 190 7.65 -21.24 0.86
C VAL A 190 8.68 -21.61 1.94
N VAL A 191 9.71 -20.77 2.11
CA VAL A 191 10.77 -21.01 3.10
C VAL A 191 10.21 -21.00 4.53
N ILE A 192 9.36 -20.03 4.88
CA ILE A 192 8.74 -19.98 6.21
C ILE A 192 7.87 -21.21 6.47
N LEU A 193 7.00 -21.57 5.53
CA LEU A 193 6.13 -22.75 5.69
C LEU A 193 6.93 -24.06 5.76
N TRP A 194 7.97 -24.19 4.95
CA TRP A 194 8.84 -25.37 4.97
C TRP A 194 9.60 -25.46 6.29
N SER A 195 10.10 -24.33 6.79
CA SER A 195 10.72 -24.25 8.11
C SER A 195 9.75 -24.71 9.20
N GLN A 196 8.56 -24.11 9.30
CA GLN A 196 7.54 -24.48 10.30
C GLN A 196 7.17 -25.97 10.28
N ARG A 197 7.13 -26.58 9.10
CA ARG A 197 6.68 -27.97 8.94
C ARG A 197 7.78 -29.00 9.13
N PHE A 198 9.03 -28.67 8.78
CA PHE A 198 10.11 -29.66 8.67
C PHE A 198 11.34 -29.33 9.50
N LEU A 199 11.56 -28.08 9.86
CA LEU A 199 12.69 -27.63 10.66
C LEU A 199 12.15 -27.14 12.00
N SER A 200 12.39 -27.86 13.09
CA SER A 200 11.97 -27.49 14.45
C SER A 200 12.76 -26.30 15.01
N ILE A 201 12.85 -25.21 14.25
CA ILE A 201 13.55 -23.97 14.58
C ILE A 201 12.64 -23.15 15.51
N SER A 202 13.22 -22.41 16.45
CA SER A 202 12.44 -21.47 17.26
C SER A 202 11.86 -20.36 16.37
N HIS A 203 10.53 -20.33 16.27
CA HIS A 203 9.80 -19.43 15.39
C HIS A 203 9.38 -18.14 16.10
N ASN A 204 9.61 -17.00 15.47
CA ASN A 204 9.00 -15.75 15.92
C ASN A 204 7.63 -15.60 15.25
N ILE A 205 6.61 -16.15 15.91
CA ILE A 205 5.22 -16.25 15.42
C ILE A 205 4.71 -14.90 14.91
N PHE A 206 5.07 -13.80 15.59
CA PHE A 206 4.66 -12.45 15.19
C PHE A 206 5.16 -12.09 13.78
N TRP A 207 6.46 -12.22 13.53
CA TRP A 207 7.05 -11.84 12.24
C TRP A 207 6.61 -12.78 11.13
N GLU A 208 6.56 -14.07 11.41
CA GLU A 208 6.17 -15.07 10.41
C GLU A 208 4.75 -14.85 9.91
N ASN A 209 3.78 -14.69 10.83
CA ASN A 209 2.40 -14.44 10.44
C ASN A 209 2.26 -13.17 9.60
N ASN A 210 2.91 -12.09 10.01
CA ASN A 210 2.86 -10.83 9.27
C ASN A 210 3.49 -10.95 7.86
N ILE A 211 4.64 -11.62 7.73
CA ILE A 211 5.29 -11.80 6.42
C ILE A 211 4.42 -12.71 5.53
N LEU A 212 3.86 -13.79 6.07
CA LEU A 212 2.97 -14.68 5.32
C LEU A 212 1.74 -13.93 4.81
N GLU A 213 1.07 -13.13 5.66
CA GLU A 213 -0.09 -12.34 5.25
C GLU A 213 0.25 -11.26 4.23
N VAL A 214 1.39 -10.58 4.36
CA VAL A 214 1.90 -9.63 3.36
C VAL A 214 2.07 -10.31 2.00
N ILE A 215 2.72 -11.48 1.96
CA ILE A 215 2.95 -12.20 0.71
C ILE A 215 1.62 -12.70 0.13
N LYS A 216 0.75 -13.30 0.94
CA LYS A 216 -0.60 -13.68 0.50
C LYS A 216 -1.31 -12.50 -0.15
N TYR A 217 -1.29 -11.33 0.47
CA TYR A 217 -1.96 -10.15 -0.03
C TYR A 217 -1.40 -9.65 -1.36
N ILE A 218 -0.07 -9.63 -1.53
CA ILE A 218 0.58 -9.31 -2.81
C ILE A 218 0.05 -10.25 -3.91
N PHE A 219 0.04 -11.55 -3.65
CA PHE A 219 -0.37 -12.55 -4.63
C PHE A 219 -1.87 -12.58 -4.87
N VAL A 220 -2.72 -12.26 -3.88
CA VAL A 220 -4.16 -12.06 -4.08
C VAL A 220 -4.41 -10.93 -5.06
N TRP A 221 -3.80 -9.76 -4.87
CA TRP A 221 -3.96 -8.64 -5.80
C TRP A 221 -3.39 -8.92 -7.18
N TYR A 222 -2.31 -9.68 -7.27
CA TYR A 222 -1.78 -10.12 -8.57
C TYR A 222 -2.73 -11.12 -9.23
N GLY A 223 -3.33 -12.03 -8.46
CA GLY A 223 -4.41 -12.92 -8.89
C GLY A 223 -5.63 -12.15 -9.42
N ILE A 224 -6.07 -11.09 -8.73
CA ILE A 224 -7.13 -10.17 -9.20
C ILE A 224 -6.78 -9.57 -10.55
N LYS A 225 -5.54 -9.12 -10.72
CA LYS A 225 -5.05 -8.63 -12.02
C LYS A 225 -5.11 -9.72 -13.10
N ASN A 226 -4.81 -10.97 -12.78
CA ASN A 226 -4.91 -12.05 -13.76
C ASN A 226 -6.35 -12.45 -14.06
N LEU A 227 -7.25 -12.40 -13.07
CA LEU A 227 -8.69 -12.52 -13.31
C LEU A 227 -9.20 -11.44 -14.26
N TYR A 228 -8.74 -10.19 -14.11
CA TYR A 228 -9.06 -9.11 -15.06
C TYR A 228 -8.68 -9.49 -16.51
N VAL A 229 -7.49 -10.07 -16.71
CA VAL A 229 -7.02 -10.52 -18.04
C VAL A 229 -7.85 -11.71 -18.54
N LEU A 230 -8.23 -12.63 -17.66
CA LEU A 230 -9.10 -13.77 -18.02
C LEU A 230 -10.50 -13.32 -18.43
N ILE A 231 -11.12 -12.39 -17.68
CA ILE A 231 -12.45 -11.84 -17.98
C ILE A 231 -12.44 -11.12 -19.34
N GLU A 232 -11.32 -10.50 -19.71
CA GLU A 232 -11.16 -9.94 -21.05
C GLU A 232 -11.17 -11.02 -22.14
N LYS A 233 -10.49 -12.15 -21.92
CA LYS A 233 -10.49 -13.29 -22.85
C LYS A 233 -11.88 -13.92 -23.00
N ILE A 234 -12.74 -13.81 -21.98
CA ILE A 234 -14.15 -14.25 -22.01
C ILE A 234 -15.04 -13.29 -22.83
N GLY A 235 -14.55 -12.10 -23.21
CA GLY A 235 -15.22 -11.19 -24.13
C GLY A 235 -15.82 -9.93 -23.50
N VAL A 236 -15.58 -9.66 -22.21
CA VAL A 236 -16.06 -8.43 -21.56
C VAL A 236 -15.25 -7.21 -22.03
N LYS A 237 -15.89 -6.30 -22.77
CA LYS A 237 -15.21 -5.12 -23.36
C LYS A 237 -15.01 -3.97 -22.38
N SER A 238 -15.93 -3.75 -21.43
CA SER A 238 -15.86 -2.62 -20.50
C SER A 238 -14.77 -2.80 -19.44
N ASN A 239 -13.83 -1.86 -19.38
CA ASN A 239 -12.75 -1.88 -18.38
C ASN A 239 -13.27 -1.78 -16.95
N ILE A 240 -14.34 -1.01 -16.72
CA ILE A 240 -14.96 -0.85 -15.40
C ILE A 240 -15.56 -2.18 -14.95
N LEU A 241 -16.30 -2.86 -15.84
CA LEU A 241 -16.87 -4.18 -15.53
C LEU A 241 -15.78 -5.22 -15.27
N LYS A 242 -14.70 -5.23 -16.06
CA LYS A 242 -13.56 -6.13 -15.81
C LYS A 242 -12.95 -5.91 -14.42
N HIS A 243 -12.69 -4.66 -14.04
CA HIS A 243 -12.18 -4.35 -12.70
C HIS A 243 -13.18 -4.79 -11.62
N GLY A 244 -14.46 -4.44 -11.75
CA GLY A 244 -15.50 -4.80 -10.78
C GLY A 244 -15.62 -6.31 -10.58
N ILE A 245 -15.75 -7.09 -11.67
CA ILE A 245 -15.88 -8.55 -11.60
C ILE A 245 -14.60 -9.17 -11.03
N SER A 246 -13.42 -8.72 -11.47
CA SER A 246 -12.14 -9.25 -10.96
C SER A 246 -11.95 -8.99 -9.47
N MET A 247 -12.34 -7.80 -8.98
CA MET A 247 -12.27 -7.46 -7.56
C MET A 247 -13.32 -8.23 -6.76
N LEU A 248 -14.55 -8.36 -7.26
CA LEU A 248 -15.61 -9.10 -6.58
C LEU A 248 -15.21 -10.57 -6.38
N LEU A 249 -14.78 -11.26 -7.46
CA LEU A 249 -14.30 -12.63 -7.37
C LEU A 249 -13.03 -12.74 -6.52
N GLY A 250 -12.12 -11.79 -6.71
CA GLY A 250 -10.87 -11.64 -5.98
C GLY A 250 -11.00 -11.64 -4.46
N LEU A 251 -11.88 -10.76 -3.99
CA LEU A 251 -12.08 -10.51 -2.56
C LEU A 251 -13.04 -11.53 -1.93
N SER A 252 -13.92 -12.15 -2.71
CA SER A 252 -14.80 -13.22 -2.22
C SER A 252 -14.05 -14.53 -2.01
N TYR A 253 -13.07 -14.85 -2.87
CA TYR A 253 -12.32 -16.11 -2.83
C TYR A 253 -10.80 -15.89 -2.75
N PRO A 254 -10.29 -15.20 -1.72
CA PRO A 254 -8.89 -14.77 -1.65
C PRO A 254 -7.91 -15.94 -1.72
N MET A 255 -8.21 -17.09 -1.13
CA MET A 255 -7.29 -18.24 -1.17
C MET A 255 -7.15 -18.85 -2.57
N ALA A 256 -8.25 -18.99 -3.31
CA ALA A 256 -8.19 -19.47 -4.69
C ALA A 256 -7.44 -18.48 -5.59
N VAL A 257 -7.68 -17.19 -5.37
CA VAL A 257 -7.06 -16.10 -6.13
C VAL A 257 -5.57 -15.98 -5.82
N PHE A 258 -5.17 -16.22 -4.57
CA PHE A 258 -3.78 -16.35 -4.17
C PHE A 258 -3.06 -17.43 -4.98
N VAL A 259 -3.65 -18.62 -5.09
CA VAL A 259 -3.07 -19.73 -5.88
C VAL A 259 -2.95 -19.34 -7.35
N ILE A 260 -3.99 -18.74 -7.94
CA ILE A 260 -3.95 -18.23 -9.33
C ILE A 260 -2.81 -17.23 -9.50
N GLY A 261 -2.68 -16.27 -8.57
CA GLY A 261 -1.61 -15.28 -8.58
C GLY A 261 -0.23 -15.93 -8.49
N ALA A 262 -0.05 -16.89 -7.57
CA ALA A 262 1.20 -17.60 -7.39
C ALA A 262 1.61 -18.35 -8.67
N LEU A 263 0.70 -19.14 -9.25
CA LEU A 263 0.93 -19.87 -10.50
C LEU A 263 1.27 -18.93 -11.66
N ALA A 264 0.51 -17.86 -11.83
CA ALA A 264 0.75 -16.88 -12.89
C ALA A 264 2.07 -16.10 -12.73
N SER A 265 2.72 -16.13 -11.56
CA SER A 265 4.03 -15.51 -11.37
C SER A 265 5.18 -16.38 -11.92
N PHE A 266 4.94 -17.68 -12.11
CA PHE A 266 5.91 -18.61 -12.69
C PHE A 266 6.00 -18.54 -14.21
N GLU A 267 5.10 -17.82 -14.89
CA GLU A 267 5.30 -17.40 -16.30
C GLU A 267 6.60 -16.57 -16.48
N PHE A 268 7.26 -16.18 -15.39
CA PHE A 268 8.61 -15.62 -15.36
C PHE A 268 9.72 -16.62 -15.67
N ILE A 269 9.49 -17.92 -15.44
CA ILE A 269 10.41 -18.99 -15.87
C ILE A 269 10.08 -19.32 -17.32
N GLU A 270 10.46 -18.43 -18.24
CA GLU A 270 10.76 -18.87 -19.59
C GLU A 270 11.93 -19.84 -19.46
N VAL A 271 11.63 -21.15 -19.44
CA VAL A 271 12.63 -22.16 -19.73
C VAL A 271 13.10 -21.83 -21.14
N LYS A 272 14.21 -21.11 -21.26
CA LYS A 272 14.94 -21.05 -22.52
C LYS A 272 15.24 -22.50 -22.84
N GLU A 273 14.55 -23.06 -23.83
CA GLU A 273 14.97 -24.29 -24.46
C GLU A 273 16.42 -24.08 -24.87
N ILE A 274 17.34 -24.66 -24.09
CA ILE A 274 18.70 -24.86 -24.54
C ILE A 274 18.54 -25.91 -25.63
N ARG A 275 18.45 -25.46 -26.88
CA ARG A 275 18.62 -26.35 -28.02
C ARG A 275 20.03 -26.91 -27.90
N ILE A 276 20.12 -28.19 -27.53
CA ILE A 276 21.32 -29.02 -27.67
C ILE A 276 21.42 -29.42 -29.14
#